data_AF-A0A9Q1H2C0-F1
#
_entry.id   AF-A0A9Q1H2C0-F1
#
_cell.length_a   1.000
_cell.length_b   1.000
_cell.length_c   1.000
_cell.angle_alpha   90.00
_cell.angle_beta   90.00
_cell.angle_gamma   90.00
#
_symmetry.space_group_name_H-M   'P 1'
#
loop_
_entity.id
_entity.type
_entity.pdbx_description
1 polymer ?
#
loop_
_entity_poly.entity_id
_entity_poly.type
_entity_poly.pdbx_seq_one_letter_code
_entity_poly.pdbx_strand_id
1 'polypeptide(L)'
;MESMTFGLTTDDVRCLAFQLAERNGIANQFNKEKQKAGKDWLYHFRKRHPELSLRQPEATSAARARSFNQVNVNKFFDLLEPLIDQSSNQTTSTT
;
A
#
# COMPACT_ATOMS: atom_id res chain seq x y z
N MET A 1 9.51 -11.42 9.04
CA MET A 1 8.26 -11.58 8.26
C MET A 1 7.28 -10.44 8.50
N GLU A 2 7.18 -9.90 9.72
CA GLU A 2 6.29 -8.76 10.00
C GLU A 2 6.72 -7.46 9.32
N SER A 3 8.01 -7.30 9.03
CA SER A 3 8.57 -6.14 8.32
C SER A 3 8.27 -6.10 6.80
N MET A 4 7.69 -7.16 6.22
CA MET A 4 7.45 -7.26 4.78
C MET A 4 6.03 -6.88 4.35
N THR A 5 5.11 -6.72 5.29
CA THR A 5 3.68 -6.52 4.99
C THR A 5 3.20 -5.10 5.30
N PHE A 6 4.07 -4.24 5.83
CA PHE A 6 3.75 -2.83 6.03
C PHE A 6 4.32 -2.02 4.87
N GLY A 7 3.44 -1.38 4.12
CA GLY A 7 3.84 -0.40 3.10
C GLY A 7 4.61 0.77 3.73
N LEU A 8 5.39 1.47 2.90
CA LEU A 8 6.15 2.65 3.31
C LEU A 8 5.24 3.66 4.03
N THR A 9 5.61 3.98 5.27
CA THR A 9 4.87 4.98 6.04
C THR A 9 5.25 6.38 5.59
N THR A 10 4.44 7.36 5.99
CA THR A 10 4.74 8.76 5.71
C THR A 10 6.04 9.25 6.36
N ASP A 11 6.51 8.61 7.43
CA ASP A 11 7.80 8.95 8.06
C ASP A 11 8.96 8.32 7.27
N ASP A 12 8.81 7.08 6.81
CA ASP A 12 9.79 6.41 5.93
C ASP A 12 10.05 7.21 4.66
N VAL A 13 8.99 7.71 4.00
CA VAL A 13 9.12 8.54 2.80
C VAL A 13 9.87 9.84 3.09
N ARG A 14 9.63 10.48 4.23
CA ARG A 14 10.34 11.71 4.62
C ARG A 14 11.80 11.45 4.95
N CYS A 15 12.11 10.30 5.53
CA CYS A 15 13.48 9.87 5.82
C CYS A 15 14.24 9.53 4.52
N LEU A 16 13.58 8.82 3.60
CA LEU A 16 14.11 8.52 2.27
C LEU A 16 14.40 9.78 1.46
N ALA A 17 13.50 10.77 1.51
CA ALA A 17 13.69 12.05 0.83
C ALA A 17 14.94 12.80 1.33
N PHE A 18 15.18 12.77 2.65
CA PHE A 18 16.38 13.35 3.24
C PHE A 18 17.64 12.61 2.76
N GLN A 19 17.66 11.28 2.87
CA GLN A 19 18.81 10.48 2.43
C GLN A 19 19.11 10.66 0.94
N LEU A 20 18.06 10.74 0.10
CA LEU A 20 18.21 10.98 -1.33
C LEU A 20 18.82 12.36 -1.61
N ALA A 21 18.37 13.39 -0.89
CA ALA A 21 18.90 14.75 -1.03
C ALA A 21 20.38 14.82 -0.60
N GLU A 22 20.74 14.23 0.53
CA GLU A 22 22.13 14.18 1.01
C GLU A 22 23.04 13.39 0.06
N ARG A 23 22.62 12.20 -0.39
CA ARG A 23 23.40 11.37 -1.33
C ARG A 23 23.62 12.06 -2.68
N ASN A 24 22.64 12.82 -3.15
CA ASN A 24 22.72 13.55 -4.41
C ASN A 24 23.33 14.95 -4.27
N GLY A 25 23.74 15.37 -3.06
CA GLY A 25 24.29 16.69 -2.81
C GLY A 25 23.30 17.84 -3.07
N ILE A 26 21.99 17.56 -3.00
CA ILE A 26 20.95 18.55 -3.26
C ILE A 26 20.76 19.39 -2.00
N ALA A 27 20.97 20.70 -2.14
CA ALA A 27 20.70 21.66 -1.07
C ALA A 27 19.23 21.55 -0.64
N ASN A 28 19.03 21.20 0.62
CA ASN A 28 17.72 20.98 1.20
C ASN A 28 17.60 21.71 2.55
N GLN A 29 16.39 22.18 2.86
CA GLN A 29 16.06 22.82 4.14
C GLN A 29 15.49 21.79 5.14
N PHE A 30 15.83 20.52 4.97
CA PHE A 30 15.32 19.46 5.84
C PHE A 30 15.96 19.53 7.22
N ASN A 31 15.27 18.95 8.20
CA ASN A 31 15.78 18.95 9.56
C ASN A 31 16.93 17.93 9.67
N LYS A 32 18.15 18.44 9.86
CA LYS A 32 19.37 17.63 9.95
C LYS A 32 19.48 16.84 11.24
N GLU A 33 18.92 17.34 12.35
CA GLU A 33 18.92 16.63 13.64
C GLU A 33 18.01 15.40 13.60
N LYS A 34 16.86 15.53 12.93
CA LYS A 34 15.88 14.44 12.77
C LYS A 34 16.07 13.63 11.49
N GLN A 35 17.05 14.00 10.65
CA GLN A 35 17.39 13.38 9.37
C GLN A 35 16.16 13.10 8.49
N LYS A 36 15.23 14.06 8.42
CA LYS A 36 13.96 13.86 7.71
C LYS A 36 13.39 15.12 7.09
N ALA A 37 12.68 14.93 5.98
CA ALA A 37 11.92 15.98 5.34
C ALA A 37 10.72 16.43 6.20
N GLY A 38 10.34 17.70 6.03
CA GLY A 38 9.19 18.30 6.71
C GLY A 38 7.84 17.73 6.26
N LYS A 39 6.79 17.98 7.05
CA LYS A 39 5.42 17.60 6.68
C LYS A 39 4.94 18.37 5.45
N ASP A 40 5.27 19.65 5.34
CA ASP A 40 4.94 20.48 4.17
C ASP A 40 5.55 19.93 2.89
N TRP A 41 6.81 19.50 2.93
CA TRP A 41 7.46 18.86 1.79
C TRP A 41 6.66 17.63 1.32
N LEU A 42 6.23 16.77 2.26
CA LEU A 42 5.44 15.59 1.92
C LEU A 42 4.08 15.97 1.30
N TYR A 43 3.41 17.01 1.82
CA TYR A 43 2.15 17.50 1.26
C TYR A 43 2.33 17.98 -0.19
N HIS A 44 3.33 18.82 -0.44
CA HIS A 44 3.65 19.30 -1.79
C HIS A 44 4.13 18.19 -2.73
N PHE A 45 4.86 17.20 -2.22
CA PHE A 45 5.27 16.03 -2.99
C PHE A 45 4.05 15.23 -3.46
N ARG A 46 3.09 14.94 -2.58
CA ARG A 46 1.84 14.26 -2.94
C ARG A 46 0.98 15.08 -3.91
N LYS A 47 0.96 16.42 -3.76
CA LYS A 47 0.23 17.30 -4.68
C LYS A 47 0.82 17.29 -6.09
N ARG A 48 2.14 17.17 -6.22
CA ARG A 48 2.82 17.09 -7.53
C ARG A 48 2.69 15.73 -8.20
N HIS A 49 2.55 14.67 -7.40
CA HIS A 49 2.48 13.28 -7.87
C HIS A 49 1.17 12.61 -7.41
N PRO A 50 0.01 13.01 -7.98
CA PRO A 50 -1.28 12.43 -7.62
C PRO A 50 -1.39 10.92 -7.92
N GLU A 51 -0.56 10.40 -8.83
CA GLU A 51 -0.42 8.98 -9.13
C GLU A 51 0.18 8.17 -7.96
N LEU A 52 0.94 8.82 -7.07
CA LEU A 52 1.57 8.19 -5.91
C LEU A 52 0.61 8.16 -4.71
N SER A 53 -0.09 7.04 -4.56
CA SER A 53 -0.95 6.80 -3.39
C SER A 53 -0.15 6.20 -2.23
N LEU A 54 0.29 7.05 -1.30
CA LEU A 54 0.76 6.58 0.02
C LEU A 54 -0.44 6.19 0.86
N ARG A 55 -0.73 4.89 0.89
CA ARG A 55 -1.76 4.30 1.76
C ARG A 55 -1.13 3.87 3.07
N GLN A 56 -1.83 4.15 4.16
CA GLN A 56 -1.51 3.51 5.42
C GLN A 56 -1.82 2.02 5.25
N PRO A 57 -0.85 1.11 5.43
CA PRO A 57 -1.16 -0.31 5.41
C PRO A 57 -2.17 -0.60 6.51
N GLU A 58 -3.32 -1.15 6.15
CA GLU A 58 -4.23 -1.72 7.15
C GLU A 58 -3.50 -2.86 7.85
N ALA A 59 -3.68 -2.95 9.18
CA ALA A 59 -3.03 -3.97 9.99
C ALA A 59 -3.47 -5.37 9.54
N THR A 60 -2.72 -5.94 8.60
CA THR A 60 -2.92 -7.29 8.11
C THR A 60 -2.20 -8.22 9.07
N SER A 61 -2.94 -9.10 9.75
CA SER A 61 -2.32 -10.05 10.67
C SER A 61 -1.35 -10.95 9.89
N ALA A 62 -0.27 -11.38 10.53
CA ALA A 62 0.70 -12.30 9.91
C ALA A 62 0.02 -13.57 9.37
N ALA A 63 -1.03 -14.04 10.03
CA ALA A 63 -1.87 -15.14 9.55
C ALA A 63 -2.56 -14.80 8.21
N ARG A 64 -3.18 -13.62 8.07
CA ARG A 64 -3.81 -13.19 6.81
C ARG A 64 -2.79 -13.04 5.69
N ALA A 65 -1.62 -12.47 5.97
CA ALA A 65 -0.56 -12.32 4.97
C ALA A 65 -0.02 -13.69 4.49
N ARG A 66 0.18 -14.65 5.40
CA ARG A 66 0.60 -16.02 5.04
C ARG A 66 -0.47 -16.79 4.27
N SER A 67 -1.73 -16.55 4.60
CA SER A 67 -2.85 -17.17 3.89
C SER A 67 -3.05 -16.60 2.49
N PHE A 68 -2.49 -15.43 2.16
CA PHE A 68 -2.52 -14.83 0.83
C PHE A 68 -1.45 -15.45 -0.10
N ASN A 69 -1.62 -16.73 -0.42
CA ASN A 69 -0.77 -17.49 -1.34
C ASN A 69 -1.61 -18.08 -2.49
N GLN A 70 -0.95 -18.43 -3.60
CA GLN A 70 -1.61 -18.91 -4.82
C GLN A 70 -2.58 -20.06 -4.58
N VAL A 71 -2.23 -21.02 -3.73
CA VAL A 71 -3.08 -22.19 -3.45
C VAL A 71 -4.37 -21.77 -2.76
N ASN A 72 -4.29 -20.90 -1.76
CA ASN A 72 -5.46 -20.42 -1.05
C ASN A 72 -6.32 -19.47 -1.89
N VAL A 73 -5.68 -18.63 -2.71
CA VAL A 73 -6.39 -17.72 -3.62
C VAL A 73 -7.17 -18.51 -4.67
N ASN A 74 -6.54 -19.52 -5.28
CA ASN A 74 -7.22 -20.38 -6.26
C ASN A 74 -8.42 -21.09 -5.62
N LYS A 75 -8.24 -21.72 -4.45
CA LYS A 75 -9.35 -22.37 -3.73
C LYS A 75 -10.50 -21.41 -3.42
N PHE A 76 -10.21 -20.15 -3.12
CA PHE A 76 -11.26 -19.16 -2.88
C PHE A 76 -12.06 -18.88 -4.16
N PHE A 77 -11.39 -18.69 -5.30
CA PHE A 77 -12.06 -18.44 -6.57
C PHE A 77 -12.78 -19.68 -7.13
N ASP A 78 -12.22 -20.88 -6.95
CA ASP A 78 -12.86 -22.15 -7.31
C ASP A 78 -14.23 -22.32 -6.59
N LEU A 79 -14.35 -21.79 -5.37
CA LEU A 79 -15.61 -21.78 -4.62
C LEU A 79 -16.53 -20.62 -4.99
N LEU A 80 -15.96 -19.46 -5.35
CA LEU A 80 -16.71 -18.24 -5.62
C LEU A 80 -17.37 -18.27 -7.01
N GLU A 81 -16.65 -18.71 -8.03
CA GLU A 81 -17.08 -18.76 -9.43
C GLU A 81 -18.43 -19.48 -9.61
N PRO A 82 -18.64 -20.71 -9.11
CA PRO A 82 -19.93 -21.38 -9.25
C PRO A 82 -21.08 -20.69 -8.49
N LEU A 83 -20.78 -19.99 -7.38
CA LEU A 83 -21.80 -19.25 -6.62
C LEU A 83 -22.25 -17.99 -7.37
N ILE A 84 -21.31 -17.29 -8.00
CA ILE A 84 -21.61 -16.13 -8.85
C ILE A 84 -22.46 -16.60 -10.04
N ASP A 85 -22.05 -17.65 -10.74
CA ASP A 85 -22.76 -18.19 -11.90
C ASP A 85 -24.19 -18.65 -11.56
N GLN A 86 -24.38 -19.27 -10.39
CA GLN A 86 -25.71 -19.65 -9.90
C GLN A 86 -26.58 -18.42 -9.60
N SER A 87 -26.02 -17.38 -8.98
CA SER A 87 -26.76 -16.16 -8.66
C SER A 87 -27.18 -15.38 -9.92
N SER A 88 -26.35 -15.35 -10.95
CA SER A 88 -26.72 -14.76 -12.25
C SER A 88 -27.84 -15.54 -12.95
N ASN A 89 -27.85 -16.87 -12.85
CA ASN A 89 -28.86 -17.73 -13.47
C ASN A 89 -30.22 -17.74 -12.73
N GLN A 90 -30.30 -17.26 -11.49
CA GLN A 90 -31.57 -17.11 -10.77
C GLN A 90 -32.30 -15.78 -11.05
N THR A 91 -31.63 -14.80 -11.66
CA THR A 91 -32.23 -13.48 -11.93
C THR A 91 -33.13 -13.50 -13.18
N THR A 92 -33.05 -14.54 -14.02
CA THR A 92 -33.83 -14.66 -15.27
C THR A 92 -35.12 -15.48 -15.17
N SER A 93 -35.46 -16.03 -13.98
CA SER A 93 -36.59 -16.95 -13.81
C SER A 93 -37.78 -16.38 -13.02
N THR A 94 -37.78 -15.09 -12.72
CA THR A 94 -38.92 -14.42 -12.07
C THR A 94 -39.45 -13.31 -12.98
N THR A 95 -40.30 -13.70 -13.95
CA THR A 95 -41.30 -12.82 -14.60
C THR A 95 -42.54 -13.65 -14.83
#